data_AF-A0AAP5C4K0-F1
#
_entry.id   AF-A0AAP5C4K0-F1
#
_cell.length_a   1.000
_cell.length_b   1.000
_cell.length_c   1.000
_cell.angle_alpha   90.00
_cell.angle_beta   90.00
_cell.angle_gamma   90.00
#
_symmetry.space_group_name_H-M   'P 1'
#
loop_
_entity.id
_entity.type
_entity.pdbx_description
1 polymer ?
#
loop_
_entity_poly.entity_id
_entity_poly.type
_entity_poly.pdbx_seq_one_letter_code
_entity_poly.pdbx_strand_id
1 'polypeptide(L)'
;MKNHAIAAPACGNVRIGVLLSHMVKYDPAIQDVFQALADPTRCAIVAVLGQGPRTVSMLAGPFEMALPSLMKHLGVLERSGVVRSHKRGRVRTCELVPARLGEAEQWLAEQRAVWEARADRMVDFVETLHRQEQAHGRRRRQQP
;
A
#
# COMPACT_ATOMS: atom_id res chain seq x y z
N MET A 1 -35.52 -32.43 -42.75
CA MET A 1 -35.69 -31.54 -41.58
C MET A 1 -34.97 -32.16 -40.38
N LYS A 2 -34.08 -31.38 -39.74
CA LYS A 2 -33.43 -31.61 -38.43
C LYS A 2 -32.32 -32.69 -38.43
N ASN A 3 -31.07 -32.48 -38.00
CA ASN A 3 -30.41 -31.42 -37.24
C ASN A 3 -28.91 -31.37 -37.63
N HIS A 4 -28.39 -30.19 -37.94
CA HIS A 4 -26.93 -29.96 -37.94
C HIS A 4 -26.49 -29.69 -36.51
N ALA A 5 -25.71 -30.61 -35.94
CA ALA A 5 -25.06 -30.41 -34.66
C ALA A 5 -23.86 -29.46 -34.84
N ILE A 6 -24.00 -28.24 -34.33
CA ILE A 6 -22.89 -27.30 -34.20
C ILE A 6 -22.12 -27.71 -32.94
N ALA A 7 -20.89 -28.22 -33.13
CA ALA A 7 -19.98 -28.51 -32.03
C ALA A 7 -19.55 -27.20 -31.36
N ALA A 8 -19.88 -27.04 -30.07
CA ALA A 8 -19.34 -25.99 -29.24
C ALA A 8 -17.86 -26.27 -28.93
N PRO A 9 -16.96 -25.28 -29.02
CA PRO A 9 -15.58 -25.48 -28.58
C PRO A 9 -15.57 -25.65 -27.06
N ALA A 10 -14.84 -26.66 -26.59
CA ALA A 10 -14.61 -26.93 -25.19
C ALA A 10 -14.01 -25.67 -24.53
N CYS A 11 -14.79 -25.05 -23.65
CA CYS A 11 -14.29 -23.99 -22.77
C CYS A 11 -13.26 -24.64 -21.84
N GLY A 12 -11.98 -24.38 -22.11
CA GLY A 12 -10.88 -24.91 -21.33
C GLY A 12 -11.01 -24.50 -19.87
N ASN A 13 -10.82 -25.47 -18.98
CA ASN A 13 -10.75 -25.29 -17.54
C ASN A 13 -9.88 -24.07 -17.16
N VAL A 14 -10.52 -22.95 -16.85
CA VAL A 14 -9.88 -21.88 -16.09
C VAL A 14 -9.74 -22.41 -14.66
N ARG A 15 -8.61 -23.08 -14.39
CA ARG A 15 -8.18 -23.31 -13.02
C ARG A 15 -7.89 -21.93 -12.42
N ILE A 16 -8.86 -21.38 -11.69
CA ILE A 16 -8.62 -20.30 -10.71
C ILE A 16 -7.84 -20.93 -9.55
N GLY A 17 -6.61 -21.36 -9.84
CA GLY A 17 -5.63 -21.77 -8.86
C GLY A 17 -4.70 -20.59 -8.68
N VAL A 18 -5.00 -19.72 -7.72
CA VAL A 18 -4.11 -19.12 -6.70
C VAL A 18 -4.94 -18.02 -6.01
N LEU A 19 -5.77 -18.40 -5.05
CA LEU A 19 -6.31 -17.47 -4.04
C LEU A 19 -5.80 -17.80 -2.63
N LEU A 20 -4.92 -18.79 -2.53
CA LEU A 20 -4.22 -19.20 -1.32
C LEU A 20 -2.73 -19.13 -1.57
N SER A 21 -2.14 -17.95 -1.37
CA SER A 21 -0.72 -17.75 -1.02
C SER A 21 -0.43 -16.27 -1.00
N HIS A 22 -0.90 -15.61 0.05
CA HIS A 22 -0.22 -14.52 0.73
C HIS A 22 -1.19 -14.10 1.84
N MET A 23 -1.31 -14.94 2.86
CA MET A 23 -1.54 -14.38 4.19
C MET A 23 -0.28 -13.56 4.45
N VAL A 24 -0.32 -12.30 4.01
CA VAL A 24 0.68 -11.28 4.30
C VAL A 24 0.98 -11.47 5.78
N LYS A 25 2.25 -11.77 6.10
CA LYS A 25 2.68 -11.90 7.48
C LYS A 25 2.11 -10.69 8.19
N TYR A 26 1.14 -10.93 9.07
CA TYR A 26 0.59 -9.87 9.89
C TYR A 26 1.76 -9.43 10.75
N ASP A 27 2.38 -8.32 10.36
CA ASP A 27 3.41 -7.69 11.14
C ASP A 27 2.69 -6.69 12.07
N PRO A 28 2.46 -7.05 13.34
CA PRO A 28 1.86 -6.11 14.28
C PRO A 28 2.65 -4.80 14.38
N ALA A 29 3.96 -4.80 14.05
CA ALA A 29 4.77 -3.60 14.09
C ALA A 29 4.38 -2.58 13.01
N ILE A 30 3.98 -3.03 11.81
CA ILE A 30 3.57 -2.10 10.74
C ILE A 30 2.18 -1.50 11.02
N GLN A 31 1.30 -2.25 11.68
CA GLN A 31 0.00 -1.74 12.09
C GLN A 31 0.15 -0.53 13.03
N ASP A 32 1.10 -0.57 13.96
CA ASP A 32 1.34 0.55 14.88
C ASP A 32 1.80 1.81 14.14
N VAL A 33 2.58 1.66 13.06
CA VAL A 33 2.98 2.79 12.20
C VAL A 33 1.75 3.39 11.52
N PHE A 34 0.90 2.59 10.88
CA PHE A 34 -0.30 3.10 10.22
C PHE A 34 -1.28 3.74 11.22
N GLN A 35 -1.48 3.12 12.39
CA GLN A 35 -2.30 3.68 13.45
C GLN A 35 -1.74 5.03 13.94
N ALA A 36 -0.41 5.13 14.07
CA ALA A 36 0.24 6.38 14.45
C ALA A 36 0.13 7.46 13.35
N LEU A 37 0.11 7.10 12.06
CA LEU A 37 -0.02 8.05 10.96
C LEU A 37 -1.49 8.34 10.57
N ALA A 38 -2.47 7.67 11.17
CA ALA A 38 -3.89 7.93 10.90
C ALA A 38 -4.44 9.23 11.52
N ASP A 39 -3.64 9.96 12.30
CA ASP A 39 -4.04 11.21 12.97
C ASP A 39 -3.36 12.42 12.33
N PRO A 40 -4.12 13.47 11.96
CA PRO A 40 -3.58 14.62 11.23
C PRO A 40 -2.54 15.38 12.04
N THR A 41 -2.70 15.49 13.37
CA THR A 41 -1.71 16.13 14.23
C THR A 41 -0.40 15.35 14.24
N ARG A 42 -0.44 14.02 14.37
CA ARG A 42 0.76 13.17 14.31
C ARG A 42 1.45 13.26 12.95
N CYS A 43 0.71 13.29 11.86
CA CYS A 43 1.27 13.54 10.52
C CYS A 43 1.95 14.91 10.41
N ALA A 44 1.37 15.96 10.98
CA ALA A 44 1.99 17.28 11.02
C ALA A 44 3.27 17.30 11.85
N ILE A 45 3.30 16.63 13.00
CA ILE A 45 4.51 16.47 13.83
C ILE A 45 5.62 15.75 13.03
N VAL A 46 5.27 14.66 12.35
CA VAL A 46 6.19 13.91 11.48
C VAL A 46 6.73 14.81 10.37
N ALA A 47 5.88 15.59 9.68
CA ALA A 47 6.31 16.52 8.65
C ALA A 47 7.30 17.57 9.16
N VAL A 48 7.06 18.14 10.36
CA VAL A 48 7.98 19.10 11.00
C VAL A 48 9.31 18.45 11.36
N LEU A 49 9.29 17.22 11.92
CA LEU A 49 10.50 16.48 12.26
C LEU A 49 11.24 15.94 11.03
N GLY A 50 10.57 15.83 9.87
CA GLY A 50 11.18 15.56 8.57
C GLY A 50 12.20 16.62 8.15
N GLN A 51 12.11 17.82 8.70
CA GLN A 51 13.05 18.91 8.48
C GLN A 51 14.25 18.87 9.45
N GLY A 52 14.24 17.96 10.42
CA GLY A 52 15.32 17.75 11.39
C GLY A 52 14.85 17.64 12.85
N PRO A 53 15.76 17.25 13.76
CA PRO A 53 15.45 17.12 15.19
C PRO A 53 15.00 18.45 15.82
N ARG A 54 13.98 18.41 16.69
CA ARG A 54 13.47 19.59 17.39
C ARG A 54 13.16 19.30 18.86
N THR A 55 13.29 20.32 19.69
CA THR A 55 12.85 20.21 21.09
C THR A 55 11.32 20.15 21.17
N VAL A 56 10.78 19.55 22.23
CA VAL A 56 9.34 19.55 22.46
C VAL A 56 8.77 20.98 22.53
N SER A 57 9.50 21.92 23.12
CA SER A 57 9.07 23.33 23.16
C SER A 57 8.98 23.98 21.78
N MET A 58 9.94 23.68 20.89
CA MET A 58 9.89 24.16 19.49
C MET A 58 8.78 23.47 18.70
N LEU A 59 8.56 22.18 18.94
CA LEU A 59 7.46 21.44 18.32
C LEU A 59 6.10 21.96 18.76
N ALA A 60 5.96 22.46 19.99
CA ALA A 60 4.69 22.96 20.49
C ALA A 60 4.25 24.29 19.84
N GLY A 61 5.20 25.12 19.41
CA GLY A 61 4.93 26.46 18.89
C GLY A 61 3.87 26.53 17.78
N PRO A 62 3.91 25.65 16.75
CA PRO A 62 2.93 25.67 15.65
C PRO A 62 1.55 25.11 15.96
N PHE A 63 1.34 24.44 17.11
CA PHE A 63 0.07 23.77 17.40
C PHE A 63 -0.75 24.55 18.44
N GLU A 64 -2.02 24.80 18.13
CA GLU A 64 -2.99 25.37 19.07
C GLU A 64 -3.48 24.32 20.07
N MET A 65 -2.56 23.69 20.81
CA MET A 65 -2.90 22.72 21.83
C MET A 65 -2.03 22.81 23.08
N ALA A 66 -2.59 22.34 24.19
CA ALA A 66 -1.85 22.24 25.44
C ALA A 66 -0.69 21.23 25.32
N LEU A 67 0.42 21.52 26.01
CA LEU A 67 1.62 20.68 26.03
C LEU A 67 1.35 19.20 26.41
N PRO A 68 0.47 18.87 27.38
CA PRO A 68 0.12 17.48 27.66
C PRO A 68 -0.52 16.75 26.47
N SER A 69 -1.28 17.45 25.63
CA SER A 69 -1.86 16.87 24.42
C SER A 69 -0.78 16.53 23.41
N LEU A 70 0.15 17.46 23.14
CA LEU A 70 1.30 17.19 22.26
C LEU A 70 2.12 15.99 22.76
N MET A 71 2.36 15.90 24.07
CA MET A 71 3.08 14.79 24.67
C MET A 71 2.35 13.44 24.49
N LYS A 72 1.02 13.42 24.47
CA LYS A 72 0.25 12.21 24.12
C LYS A 72 0.50 11.79 22.67
N HIS A 73 0.48 12.74 21.72
CA HIS A 73 0.79 12.45 20.31
C HIS A 73 2.21 11.93 20.14
N LEU A 74 3.20 12.58 20.77
CA LEU A 74 4.60 12.12 20.78
C LEU A 74 4.74 10.73 21.39
N GLY A 75 4.03 10.42 22.47
CA GLY A 75 4.05 9.10 23.08
C GLY A 75 3.50 7.99 22.17
N VAL A 76 2.48 8.27 21.35
CA VAL A 76 2.00 7.33 20.32
C VAL A 76 3.05 7.13 19.24
N LEU A 77 3.64 8.21 18.73
CA LEU A 77 4.69 8.16 17.70
C LEU A 77 5.96 7.43 18.18
N GLU A 78 6.27 7.49 19.46
CA GLU A 78 7.38 6.76 20.07
C GLU A 78 7.09 5.28 20.24
N ARG A 79 5.87 4.93 20.65
CA ARG A 79 5.46 3.53 20.75
C ARG A 79 5.46 2.83 19.38
N SER A 80 5.07 3.52 18.32
CA SER A 80 5.18 2.99 16.95
C SER A 80 6.60 3.00 16.40
N GLY A 81 7.55 3.62 17.12
CA GLY A 81 8.94 3.76 16.69
C GLY A 81 9.18 4.79 15.59
N VAL A 82 8.16 5.49 15.10
CA VAL A 82 8.28 6.53 14.05
C VAL A 82 9.12 7.71 14.55
N VAL A 83 9.03 8.01 15.85
CA VAL A 83 9.82 9.05 16.52
C VAL A 83 10.64 8.42 17.63
N ARG A 84 11.85 8.94 17.85
CA ARG A 84 12.60 8.73 19.08
C ARG A 84 12.88 10.06 19.75
N SER A 85 13.12 10.02 21.05
CA SER A 85 13.49 11.21 21.80
C SER A 85 14.56 10.93 22.83
N HIS A 86 15.29 11.97 23.18
CA HIS A 86 16.27 11.94 24.25
C HIS A 86 16.13 13.19 25.11
N LYS A 87 16.44 13.04 26.40
CA LYS A 87 16.35 14.11 27.38
C LYS A 87 17.74 14.51 27.85
N ARG A 88 18.05 15.81 27.80
CA ARG A 88 19.25 16.41 28.38
C ARG A 88 18.83 17.52 29.34
N GLY A 89 18.99 17.29 30.64
CA GLY A 89 18.50 18.21 31.67
C GLY A 89 16.98 18.38 31.59
N ARG A 90 16.51 19.61 31.42
CA ARG A 90 15.07 19.93 31.26
C ARG A 90 14.58 19.87 29.80
N VAL A 91 15.48 19.71 28.84
CA VAL A 91 15.14 19.74 27.41
C VAL A 91 14.98 18.33 26.88
N ARG A 92 13.86 18.09 26.18
CA ARG A 92 13.61 16.86 25.43
C ARG A 92 13.65 17.18 23.95
N THR A 93 14.50 16.47 23.22
CA THR A 93 14.66 16.57 21.77
C THR A 93 14.04 15.35 21.12
N CYS A 94 13.24 15.55 20.09
CA CYS A 94 12.58 14.51 19.31
C CYS A 94 13.12 14.52 17.88
N GLU A 95 13.19 13.35 17.26
CA GLU A 95 13.67 13.16 15.90
C GLU A 95 12.94 11.98 15.26
N LEU A 96 12.78 12.03 13.93
CA LEU A 96 12.24 10.89 13.19
C LEU A 96 13.21 9.70 13.19
N VAL A 97 12.64 8.52 13.03
CA VAL A 97 13.36 7.29 12.73
C VAL A 97 13.05 6.91 11.27
N PRO A 98 13.90 7.31 10.30
CA PRO A 98 13.61 7.09 8.87
C PRO A 98 13.40 5.61 8.51
N ALA A 99 14.13 4.71 9.18
CA ALA A 99 14.00 3.27 8.97
C ALA A 99 12.56 2.77 9.18
N ARG A 100 11.84 3.27 10.19
CA ARG A 100 10.46 2.87 10.47
C ARG A 100 9.47 3.34 9.40
N LEU A 101 9.73 4.50 8.80
CA LEU A 101 8.93 4.97 7.66
C LEU A 101 9.25 4.15 6.39
N GLY A 102 10.51 3.78 6.19
CA GLY A 102 10.93 2.91 5.08
C GLY A 102 10.28 1.53 5.13
N GLU A 103 10.08 0.95 6.32
CA GLU A 103 9.32 -0.30 6.49
C GLU A 103 7.87 -0.15 5.99
N ALA A 104 7.20 0.97 6.30
CA ALA A 104 5.84 1.24 5.85
C ALA A 104 5.77 1.46 4.32
N GLU A 105 6.74 2.18 3.77
CA GLU A 105 6.87 2.38 2.33
C GLU A 105 7.06 1.05 1.59
N GLN A 106 7.96 0.20 2.09
CA GLN A 106 8.22 -1.12 1.51
C GLN A 106 6.96 -2.00 1.53
N TRP A 107 6.22 -2.01 2.63
CA TRP A 107 4.97 -2.76 2.72
C TRP A 107 3.94 -2.28 1.69
N LEU A 108 3.79 -0.96 1.51
CA LEU A 108 2.89 -0.38 0.51
C LEU A 108 3.34 -0.71 -0.92
N ALA A 109 4.64 -0.70 -1.20
CA ALA A 109 5.21 -1.07 -2.48
C ALA A 109 4.92 -2.54 -2.83
N GLU A 110 5.02 -3.44 -1.85
CA GLU A 110 4.66 -4.85 -2.03
C GLU A 110 3.17 -5.03 -2.36
N GLN A 111 2.27 -4.31 -1.68
CA GLN A 111 0.84 -4.38 -1.99
C GLN A 111 0.54 -3.84 -3.39
N ARG A 112 1.20 -2.75 -3.78
CA ARG A 112 1.09 -2.16 -5.12
C ARG A 112 1.50 -3.15 -6.21
N ALA A 113 2.65 -3.80 -6.06
CA ALA A 113 3.15 -4.78 -7.02
C ALA A 113 2.16 -5.93 -7.25
N VAL A 114 1.47 -6.38 -6.20
CA VAL A 114 0.44 -7.43 -6.31
C VAL A 114 -0.77 -6.96 -7.14
N TRP A 115 -1.18 -5.71 -6.99
CA TRP A 115 -2.31 -5.16 -7.74
C TRP A 115 -1.95 -4.87 -9.20
N GLU A 116 -0.75 -4.33 -9.46
CA GLU A 116 -0.24 -4.08 -10.81
C GLU A 116 -0.12 -5.40 -11.59
N ALA A 117 0.49 -6.44 -11.01
CA ALA A 117 0.58 -7.76 -11.64
C ALA A 117 -0.79 -8.43 -11.88
N ARG A 118 -1.86 -8.03 -11.18
CA ARG A 118 -3.24 -8.48 -11.48
C ARG A 118 -3.83 -7.70 -12.64
N ALA A 119 -3.60 -6.39 -12.69
CA ALA A 119 -4.05 -5.54 -13.79
C ALA A 119 -3.39 -5.97 -15.11
N ASP A 120 -2.08 -6.21 -15.11
CA ASP A 120 -1.32 -6.64 -16.30
C ASP A 120 -1.88 -7.95 -16.89
N ARG A 121 -2.16 -8.93 -16.02
CA ARG A 121 -2.77 -10.20 -16.46
C ARG A 121 -4.15 -10.02 -17.11
N MET A 122 -4.92 -9.02 -16.66
CA MET A 122 -6.22 -8.71 -17.27
C MET A 122 -6.03 -8.09 -18.65
N VAL A 123 -5.08 -7.16 -18.77
CA VAL A 123 -4.71 -6.53 -20.05
C VAL A 123 -4.30 -7.60 -21.07
N ASP A 124 -3.36 -8.48 -20.68
CA ASP A 124 -2.88 -9.58 -21.53
C ASP A 124 -4.02 -10.50 -22.00
N PHE A 125 -4.98 -10.78 -21.11
CA PHE A 125 -6.14 -11.61 -21.44
C PHE A 125 -7.04 -10.95 -22.48
N VAL A 126 -7.39 -9.69 -22.29
CA VAL A 126 -8.24 -8.92 -23.22
C VAL A 126 -7.57 -8.79 -24.58
N GLU A 127 -6.27 -8.47 -24.62
CA GLU A 127 -5.51 -8.38 -25.87
C GLU A 127 -5.43 -9.71 -26.60
N THR A 128 -5.34 -10.82 -25.86
CA THR A 128 -5.34 -12.17 -26.43
C THR A 128 -6.69 -12.50 -27.07
N LEU A 129 -7.81 -12.23 -26.38
CA LEU A 129 -9.15 -12.41 -26.95
C LEU A 129 -9.35 -11.57 -28.22
N HIS A 130 -8.94 -10.29 -28.19
CA HIS A 130 -9.07 -9.40 -29.33
C HIS A 130 -8.29 -9.89 -30.56
N ARG A 131 -7.05 -10.37 -30.35
CA ARG A 131 -6.24 -10.97 -31.43
C ARG A 131 -6.90 -12.23 -32.00
N GLN A 132 -7.51 -13.07 -31.18
CA GLN A 132 -8.22 -14.28 -31.62
C GLN A 132 -9.45 -13.93 -32.46
N GLU A 133 -10.27 -12.95 -32.05
CA GLU A 133 -11.42 -12.47 -32.81
C GLU A 133 -11.02 -11.91 -34.18
N GLN A 134 -9.97 -11.08 -34.24
CA GLN A 134 -9.46 -10.54 -35.50
C GLN A 134 -8.96 -11.64 -36.44
N ALA A 135 -8.25 -12.65 -35.91
CA ALA A 135 -7.76 -13.78 -36.71
C ALA A 135 -8.92 -14.62 -37.28
N HIS A 136 -9.98 -14.85 -36.48
CA HIS A 136 -11.18 -15.56 -36.93
C HIS A 136 -11.96 -14.76 -37.97
N GLY A 137 -12.12 -13.44 -37.79
CA GLY A 137 -12.75 -12.56 -38.77
C GLY A 137 -12.00 -12.49 -40.11
N ARG A 138 -10.66 -12.48 -40.07
CA ARG A 138 -9.82 -12.53 -41.28
C ARG A 138 -9.94 -13.87 -42.01
N ARG A 139 -9.91 -15.00 -41.30
CA ARG A 139 -10.08 -16.33 -41.90
C ARG A 139 -11.45 -16.48 -42.58
N ARG A 140 -12.52 -15.99 -41.96
CA ARG A 140 -13.88 -16.05 -42.52
C ARG A 140 -14.06 -15.18 -43.78
N ARG A 141 -13.25 -14.14 -43.98
CA ARG A 141 -13.26 -13.29 -45.19
C ARG A 141 -12.42 -13.83 -46.34
N GLN A 142 -11.52 -14.79 -46.09
CA GLN A 142 -10.61 -15.37 -47.09
C GLN A 142 -11.07 -16.75 -47.59
N GLN A 143 -12.19 -17.26 -47.09
CA GLN A 143 -12.80 -18.51 -47.56
C GLN A 143 -13.71 -18.21 -48.78
N PRO A 144 -13.51 -18.88 -49.93
CA PRO A 144 -14.25 -18.63 -51.17
C PRO A 144 -15.73 -19.04 -51.10
#